data_AF-A0A8E2JPL6-F1
#
_entry.id   AF-A0A8E2JPL6-F1
#
_cell.length_a   1.000
_cell.length_b   1.000
_cell.length_c   1.000
_cell.angle_alpha   90.00
_cell.angle_beta   90.00
_cell.angle_gamma   90.00
#
_symmetry.space_group_name_H-M   'P 1'
#
loop_
_entity.id
_entity.type
_entity.pdbx_description
1 polymer ?
#
loop_
_entity_poly.entity_id
_entity_poly.type
_entity_poly.pdbx_seq_one_letter_code
_entity_poly.pdbx_strand_id
1 'polypeptide(L)'
;MKFIATVNTLLLSMSTAVYALPTASSLPEGWQPISRDEILRRMETSTTASSPLEKRTPGGIYICTGANYSGTCGYAVQPFNTCIELTSPWYHNIGSFGPDQGALCRLTISAETCTAQGDAFVQYPGTPDLRNYNGVDIGDSITSFLCQECTACT
;
A
#
# COMPACT_ATOMS: atom_id res chain seq x y z
N MET A 1 72.20 -26.67 17.90
CA MET A 1 70.82 -27.03 18.27
C MET A 1 69.94 -25.82 18.03
N LYS A 2 68.94 -25.93 17.15
CA LYS A 2 68.05 -24.84 16.71
C LYS A 2 66.90 -24.67 17.73
N PHE A 3 66.67 -23.45 18.22
CA PHE A 3 65.45 -23.09 18.93
C PHE A 3 64.55 -22.30 17.98
N ILE A 4 63.40 -22.87 17.65
CA ILE A 4 62.32 -22.23 16.89
C ILE A 4 61.30 -21.74 17.92
N ALA A 5 61.14 -20.43 18.05
CA ALA A 5 60.09 -19.83 18.87
C ALA A 5 58.88 -19.54 17.98
N THR A 6 57.80 -20.28 18.19
CA THR A 6 56.53 -20.12 17.48
C THR A 6 55.78 -18.94 18.06
N VAL A 7 55.57 -17.88 17.28
CA VAL A 7 54.77 -16.70 17.66
C VAL A 7 53.29 -17.04 17.43
N ASN A 8 52.52 -17.07 18.51
CA ASN A 8 51.09 -17.35 18.51
C ASN A 8 50.30 -16.04 18.31
N THR A 9 49.86 -15.78 17.09
CA THR A 9 49.11 -14.58 16.71
C THR A 9 47.63 -14.76 17.07
N LEU A 10 47.19 -14.18 18.20
CA LEU A 10 45.77 -14.06 18.52
C LEU A 10 45.12 -13.01 17.60
N LEU A 11 44.23 -13.44 16.70
CA LEU A 11 43.35 -12.58 15.92
C LEU A 11 42.09 -12.25 16.75
N LEU A 12 41.97 -11.00 17.21
CA LEU A 12 40.75 -10.46 17.81
C LEU A 12 39.82 -10.02 16.67
N SER A 13 38.75 -10.80 16.41
CA SER A 13 37.70 -10.40 15.48
C SER A 13 36.79 -9.34 16.11
N MET A 14 36.89 -8.10 15.67
CA MET A 14 35.93 -7.05 16.00
C MET A 14 34.62 -7.29 15.23
N SER A 15 33.60 -7.82 15.91
CA SER A 15 32.23 -7.86 15.38
C SER A 15 31.61 -6.47 15.48
N THR A 16 31.50 -5.75 14.36
CA THR A 16 30.71 -4.53 14.29
C THR A 16 29.23 -4.88 14.36
N ALA A 17 28.58 -4.51 15.47
CA ALA A 17 27.12 -4.55 15.55
C ALA A 17 26.57 -3.44 14.64
N VAL A 18 25.98 -3.83 13.51
CA VAL A 18 25.24 -2.92 12.63
C VAL A 18 23.88 -2.70 13.26
N TYR A 19 23.70 -1.57 13.95
CA TYR A 19 22.38 -1.12 14.39
C TYR A 19 21.70 -0.46 13.18
N ALA A 20 20.76 -1.19 12.55
CA ALA A 20 19.87 -0.57 11.58
C ALA A 20 19.00 0.45 12.31
N LEU A 21 19.16 1.74 11.97
CA LEU A 21 18.23 2.78 12.40
C LEU A 21 16.84 2.43 11.83
N PRO A 22 15.75 2.53 12.62
CA PRO A 22 14.42 2.40 12.06
C PRO A 22 14.23 3.53 11.06
N THR A 23 14.16 3.20 9.77
CA THR A 23 13.69 4.14 8.75
C THR A 23 12.27 4.52 9.15
N ALA A 24 12.06 5.79 9.49
CA ALA A 24 10.71 6.31 9.70
C ALA A 24 9.87 5.91 8.48
N SER A 25 8.79 5.16 8.73
CA SER A 25 7.85 4.81 7.66
C SER A 25 7.33 6.11 7.09
N SER A 26 7.47 6.32 5.78
CA SER A 26 6.91 7.49 5.09
C SER A 26 5.38 7.42 4.96
N LEU A 27 4.74 6.47 5.65
CA LEU A 27 3.32 6.18 5.57
C LEU A 27 2.59 6.67 6.83
N PRO A 28 1.30 7.01 6.72
CA PRO A 28 0.48 7.34 7.88
C PRO A 28 0.40 6.18 8.88
N GLU A 29 0.05 6.50 10.13
CA GLU A 29 -0.15 5.49 11.17
C GLU A 29 -1.21 4.45 10.74
N GLY A 30 -0.96 3.18 11.07
CA GLY A 30 -1.84 2.07 10.68
C GLY A 30 -1.65 1.55 9.25
N TRP A 31 -0.83 2.20 8.43
CA TRP A 31 -0.48 1.74 7.09
C TRP A 31 0.85 1.00 7.07
N GLN A 32 0.89 -0.11 6.32
CA GLN A 32 2.10 -0.90 6.10
C GLN A 32 2.57 -0.76 4.66
N PRO A 33 3.89 -0.75 4.40
CA PRO A 33 4.37 -0.76 3.03
C PRO A 33 3.95 -2.04 2.32
N ILE A 34 3.57 -1.91 1.04
CA ILE A 34 3.19 -3.03 0.18
C ILE A 34 3.96 -2.93 -1.14
N SER A 35 4.46 -4.07 -1.64
CA SER A 35 5.18 -4.10 -2.92
C SER A 35 4.21 -4.16 -4.09
N ARG A 36 4.66 -3.68 -5.25
CA ARG A 36 3.91 -3.82 -6.51
C ARG A 36 3.55 -5.27 -6.80
N ASP A 37 4.48 -6.20 -6.62
CA ASP A 37 4.23 -7.62 -6.89
C ASP A 37 3.13 -8.20 -5.98
N GLU A 38 3.06 -7.76 -4.73
CA GLU A 38 1.99 -8.15 -3.82
C GLU A 38 0.64 -7.56 -4.24
N ILE A 39 0.60 -6.30 -4.68
CA ILE A 39 -0.62 -5.69 -5.23
C ILE A 39 -1.10 -6.47 -6.47
N LEU A 40 -0.20 -6.78 -7.40
CA LEU A 40 -0.55 -7.55 -8.60
C LEU A 40 -1.09 -8.94 -8.25
N ARG A 41 -0.48 -9.64 -7.29
CA ARG A 41 -0.99 -10.91 -6.78
C ARG A 41 -2.41 -10.78 -6.22
N ARG A 42 -2.71 -9.72 -5.48
CA ARG A 42 -4.06 -9.45 -4.95
C ARG A 42 -5.08 -9.23 -6.07
N MET A 43 -4.70 -8.53 -7.14
CA MET A 43 -5.54 -8.31 -8.32
C MET A 43 -5.75 -9.56 -9.21
N GLU A 44 -4.80 -10.50 -9.21
CA GLU A 44 -4.80 -11.68 -10.09
C GLU A 44 -5.58 -12.87 -9.53
N THR A 45 -6.05 -12.78 -8.29
CA THR A 45 -6.61 -13.91 -7.54
C THR A 45 -8.02 -14.39 -7.99
N SER A 46 -8.33 -14.28 -9.29
CA SER A 46 -9.52 -14.82 -9.94
C SER A 46 -9.27 -15.97 -10.93
N THR A 47 -8.03 -16.40 -11.22
CA THR A 47 -7.80 -17.30 -12.37
C THR A 47 -6.93 -18.54 -12.17
N THR A 48 -6.36 -18.84 -10.99
CA THR A 48 -5.66 -20.13 -10.81
C THR A 48 -5.72 -20.61 -9.36
N ALA A 49 -6.32 -21.79 -9.16
CA ALA A 49 -6.37 -22.46 -7.88
C ALA A 49 -4.97 -22.89 -7.41
N SER A 50 -4.78 -22.93 -6.09
CA SER A 50 -3.70 -23.60 -5.34
C SER A 50 -2.52 -22.74 -4.83
N SER A 51 -2.82 -21.78 -3.96
CA SER A 51 -2.08 -21.57 -2.71
C SER A 51 -3.12 -21.37 -1.59
N PRO A 52 -2.78 -21.53 -0.28
CA PRO A 52 -3.74 -21.25 0.78
C PRO A 52 -4.21 -19.81 0.58
N LEU A 53 -5.48 -19.65 0.20
CA LEU A 53 -6.11 -18.35 0.02
C LEU A 53 -5.94 -17.62 1.35
N GLU A 54 -4.98 -16.71 1.43
CA GLU A 54 -4.93 -15.77 2.53
C GLU A 54 -6.29 -15.11 2.54
N LYS A 55 -7.02 -15.31 3.65
CA LYS A 55 -8.39 -14.84 3.79
C LYS A 55 -8.36 -13.35 3.53
N ARG A 56 -8.90 -12.91 2.39
CA ARG A 56 -8.99 -11.49 2.07
C ARG A 56 -9.78 -10.83 3.18
N THR A 57 -9.22 -9.76 3.72
CA THR A 57 -9.88 -9.01 4.78
C THR A 57 -10.73 -7.95 4.09
N PRO A 58 -12.07 -8.05 4.11
CA PRO A 58 -12.92 -7.01 3.55
C PRO A 58 -12.51 -5.65 4.13
N GLY A 59 -12.39 -4.63 3.26
CA GLY A 59 -11.91 -3.31 3.65
C GLY A 59 -10.39 -3.12 3.57
N GLY A 60 -9.63 -4.11 3.12
CA GLY A 60 -8.23 -3.92 2.72
C GLY A 60 -8.11 -2.98 1.53
N ILE A 61 -7.29 -1.93 1.64
CA ILE A 61 -7.05 -0.91 0.62
C ILE A 61 -5.56 -0.78 0.37
N TYR A 62 -5.16 -0.71 -0.90
CA TYR A 62 -3.81 -0.28 -1.30
C TYR A 62 -3.86 1.05 -2.06
N ILE A 63 -2.93 1.94 -1.71
CA ILE A 63 -2.78 3.27 -2.31
C ILE A 63 -1.32 3.46 -2.69
N CYS A 64 -1.06 3.97 -3.89
CA CYS A 64 0.28 4.33 -4.35
C CYS A 64 0.29 5.76 -4.92
N THR A 65 1.40 6.47 -4.72
CA THR A 65 1.58 7.82 -5.28
C THR A 65 1.76 7.84 -6.80
N GLY A 66 2.29 6.75 -7.37
CA GLY A 66 2.49 6.59 -8.81
C GLY A 66 1.39 5.75 -9.48
N ALA A 67 1.22 5.98 -10.78
CA ALA A 67 0.41 5.11 -11.63
C ALA A 67 1.03 3.71 -11.71
N ASN A 68 0.22 2.74 -12.12
CA ASN A 68 0.54 1.32 -12.25
C ASN A 68 1.17 0.73 -10.96
N TYR A 69 0.64 1.13 -9.81
CA TYR A 69 1.06 0.65 -8.49
C TYR A 69 2.56 0.84 -8.23
N SER A 70 3.04 2.06 -8.51
CA SER A 70 4.45 2.45 -8.36
C SER A 70 4.62 3.61 -7.36
N GLY A 71 5.87 3.91 -7.00
CA GLY A 71 6.18 4.95 -6.03
C GLY A 71 5.96 4.48 -4.58
N THR A 72 5.47 5.37 -3.72
CA THR A 72 5.23 5.07 -2.31
C THR A 72 3.86 4.42 -2.16
N CYS A 73 3.87 3.11 -1.87
CA CYS A 73 2.69 2.30 -1.71
C CYS A 73 2.45 1.91 -0.26
N GLY A 74 1.19 1.93 0.18
CA GLY A 74 0.78 1.46 1.48
C GLY A 74 -0.49 0.62 1.39
N TYR A 75 -0.64 -0.30 2.34
CA TYR A 75 -1.82 -1.11 2.55
C TYR A 75 -2.32 -0.98 4.00
N ALA A 76 -3.64 -0.92 4.16
CA ALA A 76 -4.30 -0.97 5.46
C ALA A 76 -5.71 -1.56 5.30
N VAL A 77 -6.19 -2.20 6.36
CA VAL A 77 -7.61 -2.57 6.47
C VAL A 77 -8.35 -1.42 7.12
N GLN A 78 -9.32 -0.86 6.41
CA GLN A 78 -10.08 0.30 6.85
C GLN A 78 -11.50 -0.12 7.27
N PRO A 79 -12.06 0.50 8.33
CA PRO A 79 -13.44 0.25 8.70
C PRO A 79 -14.39 0.74 7.59
N PHE A 80 -15.44 -0.05 7.32
CA PHE A 80 -16.48 0.37 6.40
C PHE A 80 -17.31 1.54 6.94
N ASN A 81 -17.92 2.29 6.02
CA ASN A 81 -18.78 3.45 6.31
C ASN A 81 -18.11 4.53 7.17
N THR A 82 -16.78 4.54 7.19
CA THR A 82 -15.96 5.53 7.91
C THR A 82 -15.21 6.35 6.89
N CYS A 83 -15.23 7.68 7.08
CA CYS A 83 -14.43 8.56 6.25
C CYS A 83 -12.97 8.47 6.66
N ILE A 84 -12.11 8.18 5.68
CA ILE A 84 -10.66 8.16 5.85
C ILE A 84 -10.10 9.39 5.14
N GLU A 85 -9.66 10.37 5.93
CA GLU A 85 -8.94 11.54 5.41
C GLU A 85 -7.51 11.14 5.07
N LEU A 86 -7.05 11.54 3.89
CA LEU A 86 -5.69 11.26 3.46
C LEU A 86 -4.76 12.31 4.04
N THR A 87 -3.57 11.85 4.41
CA THR A 87 -2.44 12.72 4.72
C THR A 87 -1.33 12.49 3.71
N SER A 88 -0.20 13.19 3.88
CA SER A 88 1.04 12.82 3.18
C SER A 88 1.31 11.30 3.37
N PRO A 89 1.72 10.57 2.31
CA PRO A 89 2.13 11.07 1.00
C PRO A 89 1.03 11.10 -0.06
N TRP A 90 -0.23 10.84 0.30
CA TRP A 90 -1.33 10.58 -0.65
C TRP A 90 -2.33 11.72 -0.84
N TYR A 91 -2.48 12.62 0.14
CA TYR A 91 -3.34 13.79 -0.01
C TYR A 91 -2.94 14.60 -1.26
N HIS A 92 -3.87 14.74 -2.22
CA HIS A 92 -3.63 15.35 -3.54
C HIS A 92 -2.51 14.71 -4.37
N ASN A 93 -2.22 13.43 -4.11
CA ASN A 93 -1.07 12.77 -4.72
C ASN A 93 -1.25 11.25 -4.87
N ILE A 94 -2.43 10.80 -5.31
CA ILE A 94 -2.66 9.38 -5.60
C ILE A 94 -2.45 9.13 -7.10
N GLY A 95 -1.63 8.13 -7.43
CA GLY A 95 -1.47 7.66 -8.80
C GLY A 95 -2.24 6.37 -9.08
N SER A 96 -2.44 5.53 -8.08
CA SER A 96 -3.25 4.33 -8.19
C SER A 96 -3.87 3.93 -6.84
N PHE A 97 -5.05 3.32 -6.90
CA PHE A 97 -5.86 2.95 -5.74
C PHE A 97 -6.61 1.67 -6.04
N GLY A 98 -6.71 0.77 -5.06
CA GLY A 98 -7.62 -0.36 -5.19
C GLY A 98 -8.01 -0.98 -3.86
N PRO A 99 -9.28 -1.40 -3.71
CA PRO A 99 -9.67 -2.26 -2.62
C PRO A 99 -9.41 -3.74 -2.95
N ASP A 100 -9.19 -4.53 -1.90
CA ASP A 100 -9.40 -5.99 -1.95
C ASP A 100 -10.86 -6.30 -2.32
N GLN A 101 -11.13 -7.52 -2.82
CA GLN A 101 -12.50 -7.95 -3.14
C GLN A 101 -13.47 -7.77 -1.97
N GLY A 102 -14.73 -7.44 -2.29
CA GLY A 102 -15.78 -7.25 -1.30
C GLY A 102 -15.97 -5.82 -0.82
N ALA A 103 -15.33 -4.83 -1.47
CA ALA A 103 -15.50 -3.42 -1.14
C ALA A 103 -15.72 -2.53 -2.38
N LEU A 104 -16.57 -1.53 -2.20
CA LEU A 104 -16.75 -0.40 -3.12
C LEU A 104 -16.33 0.87 -2.39
N CYS A 105 -15.34 1.58 -2.94
CA CYS A 105 -14.80 2.78 -2.36
C CYS A 105 -15.19 4.00 -3.17
N ARG A 106 -15.70 5.03 -2.49
CA ARG A 106 -15.85 6.36 -3.05
C ARG A 106 -14.63 7.19 -2.68
N LEU A 107 -13.97 7.79 -3.68
CA LEU A 107 -12.90 8.75 -3.51
C LEU A 107 -13.51 10.15 -3.61
N THR A 108 -13.26 11.01 -2.62
CA THR A 108 -13.73 12.40 -2.66
C THR A 108 -12.68 13.32 -3.25
N ILE A 109 -13.11 14.07 -4.27
CA ILE A 109 -12.29 15.02 -5.04
C ILE A 109 -12.85 16.45 -5.01
N SER A 110 -14.10 16.61 -4.55
CA SER A 110 -14.84 17.88 -4.61
C SER A 110 -14.84 18.66 -3.30
N ALA A 111 -14.24 18.11 -2.24
CA ALA A 111 -14.20 18.70 -0.90
C ALA A 111 -12.96 18.26 -0.12
N GLU A 112 -12.69 18.92 1.01
CA GLU A 112 -11.57 18.61 1.90
C GLU A 112 -11.71 17.28 2.66
N THR A 113 -12.94 16.77 2.77
CA THR A 113 -13.27 15.53 3.49
C THR A 113 -14.47 14.85 2.81
N CYS A 114 -14.81 13.63 3.22
CA CYS A 114 -15.82 12.83 2.55
C CYS A 114 -17.16 13.55 2.44
N THR A 115 -17.75 13.52 1.26
CA THR A 115 -19.09 14.07 0.99
C THR A 115 -20.14 12.96 1.02
N ALA A 116 -21.43 13.30 0.96
CA ALA A 116 -22.49 12.29 0.80
C ALA A 116 -22.74 11.95 -0.69
N GLN A 117 -22.28 12.81 -1.60
CA GLN A 117 -22.51 12.74 -3.04
C GLN A 117 -21.54 11.77 -3.71
N GLY A 118 -21.79 11.44 -4.98
CA GLY A 118 -20.90 10.61 -5.80
C GLY A 118 -19.78 11.47 -6.40
N ASP A 119 -18.53 11.06 -6.17
CA ASP A 119 -17.33 11.71 -6.69
C ASP A 119 -16.67 10.78 -7.72
N ALA A 120 -15.79 9.87 -7.29
CA ALA A 120 -15.31 8.75 -8.10
C ALA A 120 -15.50 7.43 -7.34
N PHE A 121 -15.87 6.36 -8.04
CA PHE A 121 -16.08 5.04 -7.45
C PHE A 121 -15.03 4.06 -7.97
N VAL A 122 -14.37 3.36 -7.05
CA VAL A 122 -13.38 2.33 -7.33
C VAL A 122 -13.77 1.07 -6.57
N GLN A 123 -13.91 -0.02 -7.31
CA GLN A 123 -14.08 -1.37 -6.78
C GLN A 123 -12.87 -2.22 -7.20
N TYR A 124 -12.78 -3.44 -6.66
CA TYR A 124 -11.82 -4.42 -7.14
C TYR A 124 -11.91 -4.59 -8.68
N PRO A 125 -10.78 -4.72 -9.40
CA PRO A 125 -9.39 -4.84 -8.93
C PRO A 125 -8.65 -3.51 -8.70
N GLY A 126 -9.38 -2.39 -8.61
CA GLY A 126 -8.81 -1.06 -8.46
C GLY A 126 -8.59 -0.33 -9.78
N THR A 127 -8.05 0.89 -9.67
CA THR A 127 -7.69 1.75 -10.79
C THR A 127 -6.17 1.91 -10.83
N PRO A 128 -5.50 1.39 -11.88
CA PRO A 128 -4.05 1.49 -12.00
C PRO A 128 -3.59 2.90 -12.34
N ASP A 129 -4.45 3.79 -12.84
CA ASP A 129 -4.06 5.15 -13.19
C ASP A 129 -5.18 6.15 -12.90
N LEU A 130 -5.09 6.81 -11.74
CA LEU A 130 -6.00 7.90 -11.36
C LEU A 130 -5.59 9.26 -11.94
N ARG A 131 -4.40 9.34 -12.58
CA ARG A 131 -3.96 10.51 -13.33
C ARG A 131 -4.60 10.57 -14.73
N ASN A 132 -5.23 9.48 -15.15
CA ASN A 132 -5.97 9.38 -16.39
C ASN A 132 -7.28 8.59 -16.19
N TYR A 133 -8.09 9.03 -15.23
CA TYR A 133 -9.40 8.46 -14.97
C TYR A 133 -10.43 9.04 -15.95
N ASN A 134 -10.84 8.24 -16.95
CA ASN A 134 -11.74 8.68 -18.02
C ASN A 134 -11.26 9.95 -18.76
N GLY A 135 -9.94 10.12 -18.93
CA GLY A 135 -9.35 11.29 -19.59
C GLY A 135 -9.13 12.49 -18.67
N VAL A 136 -9.35 12.35 -17.35
CA VAL A 136 -9.16 13.41 -16.36
C VAL A 136 -8.17 12.95 -15.29
N ASP A 137 -7.27 13.84 -14.87
CA ASP A 137 -6.49 13.62 -13.65
C ASP A 137 -7.37 13.92 -12.46
N ILE A 138 -7.70 12.89 -11.68
CA ILE A 138 -8.36 13.04 -10.39
C ILE A 138 -7.40 12.78 -9.23
N GLY A 139 -6.23 12.20 -9.52
CA GLY A 139 -5.24 11.79 -8.54
C GLY A 139 -4.63 12.96 -7.76
N ASP A 140 -4.58 14.13 -8.38
CA ASP A 140 -4.13 15.39 -7.77
C ASP A 140 -5.18 16.08 -6.89
N SER A 141 -6.41 15.57 -6.86
CA SER A 141 -7.56 16.21 -6.23
C SER A 141 -8.18 15.37 -5.11
N ILE A 142 -7.76 14.10 -4.93
CA ILE A 142 -8.33 13.21 -3.91
C ILE A 142 -7.86 13.63 -2.52
N THR A 143 -8.82 13.89 -1.63
CA THR A 143 -8.60 14.30 -0.25
C THR A 143 -8.92 13.20 0.77
N SER A 144 -9.87 12.33 0.44
CA SER A 144 -10.40 11.33 1.36
C SER A 144 -11.09 10.20 0.61
N PHE A 145 -11.36 9.11 1.30
CA PHE A 145 -12.18 8.02 0.77
C PHE A 145 -13.08 7.41 1.83
N LEU A 146 -14.15 6.76 1.38
CA LEU A 146 -15.03 5.95 2.22
C LEU A 146 -15.37 4.68 1.47
N CYS A 147 -15.14 3.54 2.10
CA CYS A 147 -15.45 2.24 1.54
C CYS A 147 -16.67 1.63 2.22
N GLN A 148 -17.48 0.93 1.45
CA GLN A 148 -18.61 0.16 1.93
C GLN A 148 -18.41 -1.30 1.53
N GLU A 149 -18.98 -2.20 2.34
CA GLU A 149 -19.04 -3.60 1.98
C GLU A 149 -19.83 -3.76 0.67
N CYS A 150 -19.29 -4.53 -0.25
CA CYS A 150 -19.92 -4.82 -1.53
C CYS A 150 -19.86 -6.31 -1.81
N THR A 151 -20.93 -7.02 -1.44
CA THR A 151 -21.05 -8.46 -1.65
C THR A 151 -21.28 -8.85 -3.12
N ALA A 152 -21.59 -7.87 -3.98
CA ALA A 152 -21.80 -8.05 -5.42
C ALA A 152 -20.61 -7.56 -6.28
N CYS A 153 -19.56 -7.00 -5.68
CA CYS A 153 -18.36 -6.55 -6.38
C CYS A 153 -17.40 -7.74 -6.55
N THR A 154 -17.19 -8.18 -7.79
CA THR A 154 -16.33 -9.33 -8.14
C THR A 154 -15.09 -8.91 -8.89
#